data_AF-A0A176SYV1-F1
#
_entry.id   AF-A0A176SYV1-F1
#
_cell.length_a   1.000
_cell.length_b   1.000
_cell.length_c   1.000
_cell.angle_alpha   90.00
_cell.angle_beta   90.00
_cell.angle_gamma   90.00
#
_symmetry.space_group_name_H-M   'P 1'
#
loop_
_entity.id
_entity.type
_entity.pdbx_description
1 polymer ?
#
loop_
_entity_poly.entity_id
_entity_poly.type
_entity_poly.pdbx_seq_one_letter_code
_entity_poly.pdbx_strand_id
1 'polypeptide(L)'
;MKSIINIVLFVLLFASCNTTTKEPKNTPKPNLEVEVQKEGQANVVDPVSDSNALKVAGPLSVFAPVDQAFDKLLSGTLETLLKPENKEQLATILKNHVAPTNYTINTLKKM
;
A
#
# COMPACT_ATOMS: atom_id res chain seq x y z
N MET A 1 8.53 40.36 -26.52
CA MET A 1 8.02 39.56 -27.65
C MET A 1 8.30 38.06 -27.49
N LYS A 2 9.52 37.63 -27.11
CA LYS A 2 9.82 36.20 -26.88
C LYS A 2 9.08 35.53 -25.71
N SER A 3 8.63 36.28 -24.71
CA SER A 3 7.89 35.74 -23.55
C SER A 3 6.40 35.46 -23.82
N ILE A 4 5.83 36.05 -24.88
CA ILE A 4 4.40 35.94 -25.21
C ILE A 4 4.12 34.64 -25.98
N ILE A 5 5.09 34.17 -26.77
CA ILE A 5 5.04 32.89 -27.50
C ILE A 5 4.97 31.68 -26.55
N ASN A 6 5.71 31.71 -25.43
CA ASN A 6 5.70 30.59 -24.48
C ASN A 6 4.40 30.49 -23.67
N ILE A 7 3.70 31.61 -23.45
CA ILE A 7 2.39 31.62 -22.76
C ILE A 7 1.29 31.10 -23.69
N VAL A 8 1.32 31.45 -24.99
CA VAL A 8 0.36 30.95 -25.98
C VAL A 8 0.55 29.45 -26.25
N LEU A 9 1.79 28.95 -26.21
CA LEU A 9 2.09 27.51 -26.36
C LEU A 9 1.66 26.69 -25.12
N PHE A 10 1.68 27.28 -23.93
CA PHE A 10 1.28 26.62 -22.69
C PHE A 10 -0.26 26.56 -22.53
N VAL A 11 -1.00 27.55 -23.03
CA VAL A 11 -2.48 27.57 -22.98
C VAL A 11 -3.12 26.61 -24.00
N LEU A 12 -2.45 26.31 -25.12
CA LEU A 12 -2.97 25.39 -26.14
C LEU A 12 -2.88 23.90 -25.73
N LEU A 13 -2.07 23.57 -24.72
CA LEU A 13 -1.82 22.18 -24.30
C LEU A 13 -2.83 21.65 -23.27
N PHE A 14 -3.54 22.53 -22.55
CA PHE A 14 -4.48 22.14 -21.49
C PHE A 14 -5.96 22.18 -21.89
N ALA A 15 -6.27 22.40 -23.17
CA ALA A 15 -7.63 22.55 -23.68
C ALA A 15 -8.13 21.35 -24.50
N SER A 16 -7.79 20.11 -24.13
CA SER A 16 -8.39 18.91 -24.75
C SER A 16 -8.97 17.95 -23.73
N CYS A 17 -10.31 17.92 -23.73
CA CYS A 17 -11.26 16.93 -23.17
C CYS A 17 -11.50 16.88 -21.65
N ASN A 18 -12.45 17.72 -21.24
CA ASN A 18 -13.41 17.39 -20.18
C ASN A 18 -14.71 16.83 -20.80
N THR A 19 -15.39 15.99 -20.01
CA THR A 19 -16.76 15.43 -20.14
C THR A 19 -16.94 14.28 -21.14
N THR A 20 -17.80 13.29 -20.97
CA THR A 20 -18.57 12.61 -19.89
C THR A 20 -19.38 11.54 -20.65
N THR A 21 -19.82 10.45 -20.00
CA THR A 21 -21.12 9.73 -20.23
C THR A 21 -21.02 8.20 -20.00
N LYS A 22 -21.46 7.79 -18.80
CA LYS A 22 -22.48 6.76 -18.44
C LYS A 22 -22.50 5.39 -19.17
N GLU A 23 -22.31 4.32 -18.37
CA GLU A 23 -23.06 3.03 -18.20
C GLU A 23 -23.89 2.39 -19.35
N PRO A 24 -24.36 1.13 -19.25
CA PRO A 24 -23.78 -0.16 -18.83
C PRO A 24 -23.95 -1.23 -19.95
N LYS A 25 -23.21 -2.35 -19.95
CA LYS A 25 -23.64 -3.55 -20.70
C LYS A 25 -23.07 -4.86 -20.13
N ASN A 26 -23.97 -5.54 -19.44
CA ASN A 26 -23.93 -6.92 -18.97
C ASN A 26 -23.94 -7.90 -20.15
N THR A 27 -23.10 -8.94 -20.15
CA THR A 27 -23.35 -10.27 -20.77
C THR A 27 -22.21 -11.26 -20.41
N PRO A 28 -22.41 -12.60 -20.45
CA PRO A 28 -22.68 -13.40 -19.25
C PRO A 28 -21.81 -14.68 -19.05
N LYS A 29 -21.90 -15.27 -17.83
CA LYS A 29 -21.84 -16.72 -17.48
C LYS A 29 -20.45 -17.40 -17.33
N PRO A 30 -20.25 -18.43 -16.45
CA PRO A 30 -21.12 -19.07 -15.45
C PRO A 30 -20.61 -19.03 -13.99
N ASN A 31 -21.56 -19.26 -13.08
CA ASN A 31 -21.43 -19.50 -11.65
C ASN A 31 -20.27 -20.45 -11.27
N LEU A 32 -19.59 -20.10 -10.18
CA LEU A 32 -19.49 -20.95 -9.00
C LEU A 32 -19.63 -20.03 -7.78
N GLU A 33 -20.84 -19.99 -7.21
CA GLU A 33 -21.13 -19.33 -5.95
C GLU A 33 -20.23 -19.88 -4.84
N VAL A 34 -19.51 -19.00 -4.16
CA VAL A 34 -19.40 -19.10 -2.70
C VAL A 34 -19.93 -17.79 -2.15
N GLU A 35 -21.19 -17.85 -1.75
CA GLU A 35 -21.86 -16.83 -0.97
C GLU A 35 -21.24 -16.79 0.44
N VAL A 36 -20.61 -15.67 0.78
CA VAL A 36 -20.46 -15.24 2.17
C VAL A 36 -20.87 -13.78 2.24
N GLN A 37 -22.17 -13.55 2.37
CA GLN A 37 -22.62 -12.37 3.10
C GLN A 37 -22.27 -12.60 4.57
N LYS A 38 -21.68 -11.62 5.26
CA LYS A 38 -22.20 -10.98 6.49
C LYS A 38 -21.14 -10.05 7.09
N GLU A 39 -21.40 -8.76 6.89
CA GLU A 39 -21.16 -7.61 7.77
C GLU A 39 -20.11 -7.73 8.88
N GLY A 40 -19.02 -6.97 8.70
CA GLY A 40 -18.09 -6.64 9.77
C GLY A 40 -17.07 -5.62 9.27
N GLN A 41 -17.28 -4.34 9.60
CA GLN A 41 -16.35 -3.18 9.65
C GLN A 41 -15.25 -2.96 8.58
N ALA A 42 -15.12 -3.80 7.55
CA ALA A 42 -14.04 -3.77 6.57
C ALA A 42 -14.31 -2.84 5.38
N ASN A 43 -14.97 -1.70 5.61
CA ASN A 43 -15.20 -0.71 4.56
C ASN A 43 -14.80 0.72 4.98
N VAL A 44 -13.77 0.84 5.81
CA VAL A 44 -12.98 2.07 5.83
C VAL A 44 -11.92 1.92 4.74
N VAL A 45 -12.27 2.39 3.54
CA VAL A 45 -11.29 2.64 2.49
C VAL A 45 -10.52 3.88 2.92
N ASP A 46 -9.43 3.68 3.65
CA ASP A 46 -8.47 4.76 3.92
C ASP A 46 -7.87 5.18 2.57
N PRO A 47 -8.08 6.42 2.08
CA PRO A 47 -7.61 6.86 0.76
C PRO A 47 -6.07 6.96 0.67
N VAL A 48 -5.36 6.58 1.74
CA VAL A 48 -3.90 6.62 1.87
C VAL A 48 -3.30 5.22 2.00
N SER A 49 -4.11 4.21 2.36
CA SER A 49 -3.63 2.82 2.50
C SER A 49 -3.88 2.05 1.21
N ASP A 50 -2.95 2.16 0.27
CA ASP A 50 -2.87 1.22 -0.82
C ASP A 50 -2.61 -0.17 -0.25
N SER A 51 -3.65 -1.03 -0.23
CA SER A 51 -3.57 -2.47 0.15
C SER A 51 -2.58 -3.28 -0.71
N ASN A 52 -1.86 -2.60 -1.59
CA ASN A 52 -0.99 -3.12 -2.63
C ASN A 52 0.49 -2.76 -2.42
N ALA A 53 0.87 -2.01 -1.36
CA ALA A 53 2.28 -1.68 -1.13
C ALA A 53 3.18 -2.93 -1.08
N LEU A 54 2.68 -4.02 -0.50
CA LEU A 54 3.38 -5.32 -0.46
C LEU A 54 3.25 -6.13 -1.77
N LYS A 55 2.28 -5.80 -2.64
CA LYS A 55 2.03 -6.53 -3.89
C LYS A 55 2.88 -6.02 -5.06
N VAL A 56 3.31 -4.76 -5.03
CA VAL A 56 4.06 -4.13 -6.13
C VAL A 56 5.55 -4.50 -6.11
N ALA A 57 6.11 -4.93 -4.98
CA ALA A 57 7.55 -5.11 -4.78
C ALA A 57 8.12 -6.49 -5.18
N GLY A 58 7.31 -7.39 -5.73
CA GLY A 58 7.73 -8.77 -6.00
C GLY A 58 7.66 -9.66 -4.75
N PRO A 59 8.31 -10.85 -4.75
CA PRO A 59 8.25 -11.77 -3.62
C PRO A 59 8.93 -11.18 -2.38
N LEU A 60 8.18 -11.05 -1.28
CA LEU A 60 8.67 -10.53 -0.01
C LEU A 60 8.51 -11.56 1.11
N SER A 61 9.53 -11.66 1.96
CA SER A 61 9.44 -12.39 3.23
C SER A 61 9.34 -11.39 4.37
N VAL A 62 8.25 -11.43 5.12
CA VAL A 62 8.01 -10.54 6.28
C VAL A 62 8.22 -11.33 7.56
N PHE A 63 9.16 -10.87 8.38
CA PHE A 63 9.45 -11.42 9.70
C PHE A 63 8.64 -10.68 10.76
N ALA A 64 7.35 -10.99 10.85
CA ALA A 64 6.48 -10.34 11.83
C ALA A 64 6.74 -10.89 13.25
N PRO A 65 7.06 -10.03 14.23
CA PRO A 65 7.13 -10.44 15.62
C PRO A 65 5.75 -10.83 16.17
N VAL A 66 5.74 -11.72 17.15
CA VAL A 66 4.54 -12.02 17.96
C VAL A 66 4.31 -10.94 19.02
N ASP A 67 3.10 -10.82 19.55
CA ASP A 67 2.75 -9.81 20.56
C ASP A 67 3.70 -9.84 21.78
N GLN A 68 4.07 -11.04 22.24
CA GLN A 68 5.02 -11.25 23.35
C GLN A 68 6.43 -10.68 23.10
N ALA A 69 6.79 -10.38 21.85
CA ALA A 69 8.06 -9.74 21.54
C ALA A 69 8.04 -8.24 21.89
N PHE A 70 6.87 -7.60 21.85
CA PHE A 70 6.72 -6.20 22.26
C PHE A 70 6.78 -6.03 23.77
N ASP A 71 6.33 -7.02 24.55
CA ASP A 71 6.46 -7.05 26.01
C ASP A 71 7.92 -7.09 26.48
N LYS A 72 8.82 -7.56 25.63
CA LYS A 72 10.27 -7.63 25.91
C LYS A 72 11.00 -6.32 25.63
N LEU A 73 10.32 -5.33 25.07
CA LEU A 73 10.91 -4.01 24.85
C LEU A 73 11.06 -3.29 26.19
N LEU A 74 12.09 -2.45 26.31
CA LEU A 74 12.24 -1.58 27.47
C LEU A 74 11.01 -0.67 27.57
N SER A 75 10.48 -0.50 28.79
CA SER A 75 9.34 0.39 29.04
C SER A 75 9.59 1.80 28.47
N GLY A 76 8.64 2.38 27.76
CA GLY A 76 8.80 3.70 27.13
C GLY A 76 9.31 3.65 25.68
N THR A 77 9.77 2.49 25.19
CA THR A 77 10.30 2.36 23.82
C THR A 77 9.17 2.45 22.79
N LEU A 78 8.07 1.76 23.02
CA LEU A 78 6.94 1.74 22.08
C LEU A 78 6.30 3.13 21.99
N GLU A 79 6.07 3.75 23.13
CA GLU A 79 5.53 5.10 23.26
C GLU A 79 6.43 6.12 22.59
N THR A 80 7.76 5.95 22.68
CA THR A 80 8.71 6.80 21.99
C THR A 80 8.67 6.58 20.48
N LEU A 81 8.67 5.34 20.00
CA LEU A 81 8.63 5.01 18.57
C LEU A 81 7.33 5.47 17.88
N LEU A 82 6.22 5.54 18.61
CA LEU A 82 4.93 5.99 18.08
C LEU A 82 4.79 7.51 17.98
N LYS A 83 5.73 8.28 18.52
CA LYS A 83 5.74 9.74 18.40
C LYS A 83 5.93 10.17 16.94
N PRO A 84 5.26 11.25 16.48
CA PRO A 84 5.33 11.69 15.09
C PRO A 84 6.76 12.07 14.66
N GLU A 85 7.60 12.51 15.59
CA GLU A 85 9.01 12.83 15.35
C GLU A 85 9.83 11.59 14.97
N ASN A 86 9.39 10.39 15.36
CA ASN A 86 10.11 9.13 15.15
C ASN A 86 9.57 8.29 13.99
N LYS A 87 8.73 8.86 13.13
CA LYS A 87 8.16 8.16 11.97
C LYS A 87 9.22 7.55 11.05
N GLU A 88 10.31 8.25 10.79
CA GLU A 88 11.40 7.73 9.95
C GLU A 88 12.13 6.56 10.61
N GLN A 89 12.31 6.62 11.93
CA GLN A 89 12.91 5.54 12.71
C GLN A 89 12.00 4.30 12.69
N LEU A 90 10.70 4.49 12.96
CA LEU A 90 9.72 3.41 12.89
C LEU A 90 9.66 2.79 11.49
N ALA A 91 9.66 3.62 10.44
CA ALA A 91 9.69 3.14 9.06
C ALA A 91 10.96 2.33 8.76
N THR A 92 12.11 2.75 9.28
CA THR A 92 13.38 2.02 9.11
C THR A 92 13.34 0.67 9.82
N ILE A 93 12.82 0.63 11.05
CA ILE A 93 12.63 -0.62 11.80
C ILE A 93 11.73 -1.57 11.01
N LEU A 94 10.57 -1.11 10.54
CA LEU A 94 9.62 -1.95 9.80
C LEU A 94 10.19 -2.42 8.45
N LYS A 95 10.94 -1.57 7.74
CA LYS A 95 11.65 -1.97 6.50
C LYS A 95 12.64 -3.09 6.75
N ASN A 96 13.36 -3.07 7.88
CA ASN A 96 14.33 -4.11 8.24
C ASN A 96 13.67 -5.45 8.61
N HIS A 97 12.36 -5.49 8.86
CA HIS A 97 11.61 -6.75 9.05
C HIS A 97 11.16 -7.38 7.72
N VAL A 98 11.43 -6.73 6.59
CA VAL A 98 11.06 -7.21 5.25
C VAL A 98 12.32 -7.54 4.47
N ALA A 99 12.43 -8.78 4.01
CA ALA A 99 13.54 -9.20 3.16
C ALA A 99 13.12 -9.31 1.69
N PRO A 100 14.00 -8.89 0.76
CA PRO A 100 13.71 -8.88 -0.67
C PRO A 100 13.97 -10.26 -1.28
N THR A 101 13.04 -11.21 -1.06
CA THR A 101 12.89 -12.50 -1.77
C THR A 101 11.95 -13.40 -0.96
N ASN A 102 11.52 -14.53 -1.54
CA ASN A 102 10.83 -15.59 -0.82
C ASN A 102 11.83 -16.58 -0.21
N TYR A 103 11.99 -16.56 1.11
CA TYR A 103 12.77 -17.55 1.84
C TYR A 103 11.88 -18.72 2.24
N THR A 104 12.13 -19.90 1.68
CA THR A 104 11.49 -21.13 2.17
C THR A 104 12.21 -21.66 3.41
N ILE A 105 11.51 -22.41 4.27
CA ILE A 105 12.09 -23.01 5.48
C ILE A 105 13.32 -23.88 5.16
N ASN A 106 13.29 -24.61 4.04
CA ASN A 106 14.41 -25.43 3.59
C ASN A 106 15.64 -24.60 3.22
N THR A 107 15.43 -23.41 2.66
CA THR A 107 16.50 -22.45 2.35
C THR A 107 17.11 -21.88 3.62
N LEU A 108 16.28 -21.46 4.58
CA LEU A 108 16.73 -20.88 5.85
C LEU A 108 17.48 -21.88 6.71
N LYS A 109 17.08 -23.15 6.70
CA LYS A 109 17.73 -24.22 7.48
C LYS A 109 19.10 -24.65 6.92
N LYS A 110 19.36 -24.36 5.64
CA LYS A 110 20.59 -24.76 4.95
C LYS A 110 21.70 -23.70 5.05
N MET A 111 21.35 -22.47 5.41
CA MET A 111 22.30 -21.40 5.72
C MET A 111 22.84 -21.56 7.13
#